data_AF-A0A838S5D6-F1
#
_entry.id   AF-A0A838S5D6-F1
#
_cell.length_a   1.000
_cell.length_b   1.000
_cell.length_c   1.000
_cell.angle_alpha   90.00
_cell.angle_beta   90.00
_cell.angle_gamma   90.00
#
_symmetry.space_group_name_H-M   'P 1'
#
loop_
_entity.id
_entity.type
_entity.pdbx_description
1 polymer ?
#
loop_
_entity_poly.entity_id
_entity_poly.type
_entity_poly.pdbx_seq_one_letter_code
_entity_poly.pdbx_strand_id
1 'polypeptide(L)'
;ARHRLAPTGAGVMVRDHGHVLALEGAAMAAATSAAAHRSKVRIPPGPDALAAADALRGNATPTSTGTDGALAIDGAVVIDLARYAAAAAGRNTLTP
;
A
#
# COMPACT_ATOMS: atom_id res chain seq x y z
N ALA A 1 -26.67 13.27 -28.71
CA ALA A 1 -25.56 14.24 -28.82
C ALA A 1 -24.46 13.64 -29.69
N ARG A 2 -23.78 14.43 -30.53
CA ARG A 2 -22.63 13.97 -31.34
C ARG A 2 -21.38 14.66 -30.79
N HIS A 3 -20.51 13.90 -30.11
CA HIS A 3 -19.24 14.43 -29.62
C HIS A 3 -18.19 14.29 -30.71
N ARG A 4 -17.41 15.35 -30.95
CA ARG A 4 -16.32 15.34 -31.93
C ARG A 4 -15.00 15.20 -31.20
N LEU A 5 -14.08 14.44 -31.82
CA LEU A 5 -12.71 14.32 -31.33
C LEU A 5 -12.05 15.70 -31.31
N ALA A 6 -11.38 16.03 -30.21
CA ALA A 6 -10.58 17.23 -30.13
C ALA A 6 -9.36 17.11 -31.06
N PRO A 7 -8.92 18.20 -31.71
CA PRO A 7 -7.76 18.18 -32.58
C PRO A 7 -6.48 17.84 -31.81
N THR A 8 -5.47 17.32 -32.50
CA THR A 8 -4.15 17.06 -31.92
C THR A 8 -3.59 18.34 -31.29
N GLY A 9 -3.25 18.29 -30.01
CA GLY A 9 -2.79 19.45 -29.25
C GLY A 9 -3.87 20.20 -28.46
N ALA A 10 -5.14 19.81 -28.58
CA ALA A 10 -6.20 20.39 -27.76
C ALA A 10 -5.96 20.09 -26.27
N GLY A 11 -5.82 21.15 -25.47
CA GLY A 11 -5.51 21.06 -24.05
C GLY A 11 -4.02 20.98 -23.70
N VAL A 12 -3.12 21.13 -24.69
CA VAL A 12 -1.68 21.16 -24.40
C VAL A 12 -1.30 22.44 -23.69
N MET A 13 -0.83 22.30 -22.46
CA MET A 13 -0.17 23.37 -21.71
C MET A 13 1.31 23.38 -22.08
N VAL A 14 1.71 24.23 -23.04
CA VAL A 14 3.13 24.47 -23.34
C VAL A 14 3.68 25.44 -22.30
N ARG A 15 4.56 24.95 -21.44
CA ARG A 15 5.26 25.80 -20.47
C ARG A 15 6.41 26.51 -21.17
N ASP A 16 6.31 27.83 -21.28
CA ASP A 16 7.42 28.67 -21.71
C ASP A 16 8.59 28.60 -20.72
N HIS A 17 9.81 28.85 -21.19
CA HIS A 17 11.01 28.79 -20.34
C HIS A 17 10.94 29.76 -19.16
N GLY A 18 10.38 30.96 -19.36
CA GLY A 18 10.18 31.93 -18.28
C GLY A 18 9.21 31.42 -17.21
N HIS A 19 8.19 30.66 -17.61
CA HIS A 19 7.25 30.04 -16.66
C HIS A 19 7.94 28.95 -15.82
N VAL A 20 8.84 28.16 -16.41
CA VAL A 20 9.59 27.13 -15.68
C VAL A 20 10.48 27.77 -14.61
N LEU A 21 11.23 28.83 -14.98
CA LEU A 21 12.11 29.54 -14.05
C LEU A 21 11.34 30.21 -12.91
N ALA A 22 10.18 30.82 -13.22
CA ALA A 22 9.34 31.42 -12.19
C ALA A 22 8.77 30.37 -11.21
N LEU A 23 8.37 29.21 -11.71
CA LEU A 23 7.89 28.11 -10.87
C LEU A 23 9.02 27.52 -10.01
N GLU A 24 10.21 27.34 -10.58
CA GLU A 24 11.39 26.88 -9.85
C GLU A 24 11.76 27.83 -8.72
N GLY A 25 11.81 29.14 -9.00
CA GLY A 25 12.07 30.17 -7.99
C GLY A 25 11.03 30.15 -6.87
N ALA A 26 9.74 30.03 -7.21
CA ALA A 26 8.67 29.94 -6.24
C ALA A 26 8.76 28.67 -5.36
N ALA A 27 9.09 27.53 -5.98
CA ALA A 27 9.25 26.27 -5.26
C ALA A 27 10.44 26.32 -4.28
N MET A 28 11.57 26.86 -4.71
CA MET A 28 12.76 27.04 -3.87
C MET A 28 12.50 28.02 -2.72
N ALA A 29 11.77 29.11 -2.96
CA ALA A 29 11.39 30.07 -1.92
C ALA A 29 10.40 29.50 -0.89
N ALA A 30 9.51 28.59 -1.32
CA ALA A 30 8.54 27.93 -0.44
C ALA A 30 9.13 26.74 0.34
N ALA A 31 10.25 26.18 -0.11
CA ALA A 31 10.92 25.08 0.56
C ALA A 31 11.42 25.50 1.95
N THR A 32 11.12 24.70 2.95
CA THR A 32 11.54 24.95 4.34
C THR A 32 12.13 23.69 4.96
N SER A 33 13.25 23.86 5.67
CA SER A 33 13.87 22.83 6.50
C SER A 33 13.42 22.91 7.96
N ALA A 34 12.38 23.71 8.27
CA ALA A 34 11.83 23.79 9.60
C ALA A 34 11.30 22.42 10.06
N ALA A 35 11.34 22.18 11.37
CA ALA A 35 10.80 20.95 11.94
C ALA A 35 9.32 20.79 11.56
N ALA A 36 8.95 19.57 11.13
CA ALA A 36 7.56 19.26 10.84
C ALA A 36 6.71 19.40 12.12
N HIS A 37 5.46 19.87 11.95
CA HIS A 37 4.49 19.90 13.05
C HIS A 37 4.35 18.51 13.69
N ARG A 38 4.18 18.44 15.01
CA ARG A 38 4.14 17.17 15.78
C ARG A 38 3.25 16.10 15.16
N SER A 39 2.07 16.47 14.64
CA SER A 39 1.12 15.54 14.01
C SER A 39 1.58 14.97 12.66
N LYS A 40 2.57 15.60 12.02
CA LYS A 40 3.17 15.23 10.73
C LYS A 40 4.57 14.65 10.88
N VAL A 41 5.06 14.47 12.10
CA VAL A 41 6.32 13.77 12.36
C VAL A 41 6.05 12.26 12.34
N ARG A 42 6.99 11.49 11.79
CA ARG A 42 7.00 10.03 11.93
C ARG A 42 7.36 9.68 13.38
N ILE A 43 6.35 9.57 14.24
CA ILE A 43 6.50 9.21 15.65
C ILE A 43 6.69 7.68 15.76
N PRO A 44 7.69 7.18 16.51
CA PRO A 44 7.81 5.75 16.81
C PRO A 44 6.55 5.19 17.49
N PRO A 45 6.24 3.90 17.32
CA PRO A 45 5.10 3.29 18.02
C PRO A 45 5.24 3.45 19.54
N GLY A 46 4.13 3.81 20.20
CA GLY A 46 4.07 3.93 21.66
C GLY A 46 4.08 2.58 22.37
N PRO A 47 4.21 2.58 23.71
CA PRO A 47 4.24 1.35 24.51
C PRO A 47 3.00 0.47 24.31
N ASP A 48 1.81 1.06 24.22
CA ASP A 48 0.57 0.31 23.99
C ASP A 48 0.55 -0.38 22.61
N ALA A 49 1.09 0.29 21.59
CA ALA A 49 1.19 -0.27 20.25
C ALA A 49 2.21 -1.43 20.20
N LEU A 50 3.31 -1.31 20.96
CA LEU A 50 4.28 -2.40 21.12
C LEU A 50 3.68 -3.59 21.88
N ALA A 51 2.96 -3.33 22.98
CA ALA A 51 2.27 -4.38 23.75
C ALA A 51 1.20 -5.10 22.92
N ALA A 52 0.44 -4.36 22.10
CA ALA A 52 -0.51 -4.96 21.16
C ALA A 52 0.21 -5.81 20.09
N ALA A 53 1.35 -5.36 19.58
CA ALA A 53 2.16 -6.13 18.65
C ALA A 53 2.76 -7.41 19.29
N ASP A 54 3.12 -7.34 20.57
CA ASP A 54 3.56 -8.51 21.35
C ASP A 54 2.43 -9.50 21.58
N ALA A 55 1.22 -9.02 21.89
CA ALA A 55 0.03 -9.87 21.96
C ALA A 55 -0.22 -10.57 20.62
N LEU A 56 -0.26 -9.83 19.51
CA LEU A 56 -0.43 -10.42 18.17
C LEU A 56 0.64 -11.47 17.84
N ARG A 57 1.90 -11.25 18.26
CA ARG A 57 2.99 -12.22 18.10
C ARG A 57 2.87 -13.44 19.02
N GLY A 58 2.48 -13.26 20.28
CA GLY A 58 2.28 -14.35 21.23
C GLY A 58 1.05 -15.21 20.88
N ASN A 59 0.00 -14.58 20.36
CA ASN A 59 -1.16 -15.25 19.76
C ASN A 59 -0.84 -15.90 18.40
N ALA A 60 0.29 -15.56 17.79
CA ALA A 60 0.85 -16.25 16.63
C ALA A 60 1.73 -17.46 17.02
N THR A 61 1.57 -18.02 18.23
CA THR A 61 1.82 -19.47 18.36
C THR A 61 0.91 -20.10 17.33
N PRO A 62 1.43 -20.68 16.24
CA PRO A 62 0.58 -21.23 15.22
C PRO A 62 0.01 -22.49 15.85
N THR A 63 -1.12 -22.31 16.50
CA THR A 63 -1.92 -23.38 17.04
C THR A 63 -2.57 -23.95 15.80
N SER A 64 -1.84 -24.84 15.13
CA SER A 64 -2.38 -25.75 14.11
C SER A 64 -3.35 -26.72 14.79
N THR A 65 -4.37 -26.15 15.42
CA THR A 65 -5.57 -26.83 15.90
C THR A 65 -6.82 -26.14 15.32
N GLY A 66 -6.62 -25.24 14.35
CA GLY A 66 -7.67 -24.68 13.54
C GLY A 66 -7.85 -25.49 12.27
N THR A 67 -9.10 -25.83 11.96
CA THR A 67 -9.62 -26.50 10.76
C THR A 67 -9.26 -25.81 9.42
N ASP A 68 -8.44 -24.75 9.46
CA ASP A 68 -8.25 -23.72 8.44
C ASP A 68 -6.93 -23.83 7.65
N GLY A 69 -6.20 -24.94 7.78
CA GLY A 69 -5.10 -25.27 6.85
C GLY A 69 -3.79 -24.51 7.01
N ALA A 70 -3.53 -23.89 8.16
CA ALA A 70 -2.22 -23.35 8.49
C ALA A 70 -1.40 -24.39 9.28
N LEU A 71 -0.22 -24.76 8.76
CA LEU A 71 0.76 -25.59 9.48
C LEU A 71 1.82 -24.70 10.12
N ALA A 72 2.05 -24.92 11.40
CA ALA A 72 3.14 -24.38 12.19
C ALA A 72 4.44 -25.14 11.89
N ILE A 73 5.39 -24.55 11.16
CA ILE A 73 6.77 -25.06 11.14
C ILE A 73 7.68 -23.91 11.56
N ASP A 74 8.39 -24.09 12.68
CA ASP A 74 9.39 -23.14 13.19
C ASP A 74 8.88 -21.68 13.32
N GLY A 75 7.64 -21.50 13.80
CA GLY A 75 7.02 -20.19 14.00
C GLY A 75 6.61 -19.45 12.72
N ALA A 76 6.90 -20.01 11.53
CA ALA A 76 6.38 -19.50 10.27
C ALA A 76 4.96 -20.03 10.03
N VAL A 77 4.03 -19.13 9.71
CA VAL A 77 2.72 -19.51 9.20
C VAL A 77 2.90 -20.02 7.78
N VAL A 78 2.98 -21.35 7.62
CA VAL A 78 3.00 -21.98 6.31
C VAL A 78 1.56 -22.31 5.94
N ILE A 79 1.05 -21.62 4.92
CA ILE A 79 -0.25 -21.96 4.33
C ILE A 79 -0.09 -23.32 3.65
N ASP A 80 -0.93 -24.30 3.98
CA ASP A 80 -0.98 -25.59 3.30
C ASP A 80 -1.54 -25.40 1.87
N LEU A 81 -0.63 -25.28 0.90
CA LEU A 81 -0.97 -25.10 -0.51
C LEU A 81 -1.78 -26.28 -1.08
N ALA A 82 -1.58 -27.50 -0.57
CA ALA A 82 -2.33 -28.67 -1.04
C ALA A 82 -3.78 -28.60 -0.58
N ARG A 83 -4.02 -28.20 0.67
CA ARG A 83 -5.38 -27.96 1.19
C ARG A 83 -6.07 -26.80 0.48
N TYR A 84 -5.34 -25.71 0.23
CA TYR A 84 -5.86 -24.58 -0.55
C TYR A 84 -6.26 -25.01 -1.97
N ALA A 85 -5.41 -25.78 -2.66
CA ALA A 85 -5.70 -26.29 -3.99
C ALA A 85 -6.94 -27.20 -4.02
N ALA A 86 -7.09 -28.09 -3.03
CA ALA A 86 -8.28 -28.94 -2.89
C ALA A 86 -9.56 -28.12 -2.68
N ALA A 87 -9.51 -27.07 -1.86
CA ALA A 87 -10.65 -26.18 -1.66
C ALA A 87 -10.94 -25.30 -2.89
N ALA A 88 -9.93 -24.99 -3.72
CA ALA A 88 -10.08 -24.18 -4.93
C ALA A 88 -10.53 -25.00 -6.15
N ALA A 89 -10.37 -26.32 -6.11
CA ALA A 89 -10.85 -27.21 -7.15
C ALA A 89 -12.36 -27.03 -7.39
N GLY A 90 -12.75 -26.84 -8.65
CA GLY A 90 -14.15 -26.65 -9.05
C GLY A 90 -14.72 -25.23 -8.86
N ARG A 91 -13.99 -24.30 -8.21
CA ARG A 91 -14.43 -22.89 -8.06
C ARG A 91 -14.05 -21.99 -9.24
N ASN A 92 -13.14 -22.41 -10.11
CA ASN A 92 -12.78 -21.69 -11.33
C ASN A 92 -13.39 -22.38 -12.55
N THR A 93 -14.67 -22.14 -12.81
CA THR A 93 -15.37 -22.57 -14.04
C THR A 93 -15.33 -21.50 -15.13
N LEU A 94 -14.25 -20.69 -15.18
CA LEU A 94 -13.99 -19.83 -16.32
C LEU A 94 -13.79 -20.72 -17.56
N THR A 95 -14.84 -20.77 -18.37
CA THR A 95 -14.86 -21.45 -19.66
C THR A 95 -14.05 -20.58 -20.65
N PRO A 96 -13.20 -21.18 -21.50
CA PRO A 96 -12.43 -20.43 -22.49
C PRO A 96 -13.32 -19.69 -23.50
#